data_AF-A0A183HT29-F1
#
_entry.id   AF-A0A183HT29-F1
#
_cell.length_a   1.000
_cell.length_b   1.000
_cell.length_c   1.000
_cell.angle_alpha   90.00
_cell.angle_beta   90.00
_cell.angle_gamma   90.00
#
_symmetry.space_group_name_H-M   'P 1'
#
loop_
_entity.id
_entity.type
_entity.pdbx_description
1 polymer ?
#
loop_
_entity_poly.entity_id
_entity_poly.type
_entity_poly.pdbx_seq_one_letter_code
_entity_poly.pdbx_strand_id
1 'polypeptide(L)'
;MKECIVHNQKVLKEIIECGINMFGDDFALRAAAQMTQLRPSNDHYMSKVKSTLKQIVRDWSSEGEAERESCYSETMRILRERFPDKQTRSDIEVLVPGAGLGRLVWELVTEGFSVQGNEFSILMLLTSNFILNKCKEVFLFNLQT
;
A
#
# COMPACT_ATOMS: atom_id res chain seq x y z
N MET A 1 -6.32 2.82 24.28
CA MET A 1 -5.00 3.30 23.82
C MET A 1 -3.94 2.20 23.81
N LYS A 2 -3.59 1.54 24.93
CA LYS A 2 -2.59 0.44 24.93
C LYS A 2 -3.02 -0.74 24.04
N GLU A 3 -4.29 -1.11 24.06
CA GLU A 3 -4.86 -2.18 23.24
C GLU A 3 -4.74 -1.89 21.73
N CYS A 4 -5.02 -0.65 21.32
CA CYS A 4 -4.88 -0.19 19.93
C CYS A 4 -3.44 -0.34 19.42
N ILE A 5 -2.46 -0.01 20.27
CA ILE A 5 -1.03 -0.14 19.93
C ILE A 5 -0.68 -1.62 19.72
N VAL A 6 -1.12 -2.50 20.62
CA VAL A 6 -0.89 -3.95 20.50
C VAL A 6 -1.56 -4.51 19.26
N HIS A 7 -2.77 -4.06 18.94
CA HIS A 7 -3.50 -4.48 17.75
C HIS A 7 -2.79 -4.04 16.46
N ASN A 8 -2.46 -2.76 16.33
CA ASN A 8 -1.75 -2.26 15.14
C ASN A 8 -0.37 -2.91 14.99
N GLN A 9 0.29 -3.26 16.09
CA GLN A 9 1.56 -4.00 16.05
C GLN A 9 1.41 -5.41 15.46
N LYS A 10 0.26 -6.09 15.63
CA LYS A 10 0.00 -7.38 14.98
C LYS A 10 -0.08 -7.22 13.47
N VAL A 11 -0.84 -6.23 12.99
CA VAL A 11 -0.94 -5.92 11.55
C VAL A 11 0.43 -5.60 10.96
N LEU A 12 1.25 -4.79 11.65
CA LEU A 12 2.61 -4.49 11.19
C LEU A 12 3.51 -5.73 11.12
N LYS A 13 3.34 -6.70 12.03
CA LYS A 13 4.07 -7.98 11.96
C LYS A 13 3.66 -8.79 10.74
N GLU A 14 2.37 -8.88 10.45
CA GLU A 14 1.86 -9.59 9.27
C GLU A 14 2.39 -8.98 7.96
N ILE A 15 2.45 -7.64 7.87
CA ILE A 15 3.04 -6.92 6.74
C ILE A 15 4.51 -7.32 6.57
N ILE A 16 5.28 -7.32 7.65
CA ILE A 16 6.72 -7.67 7.61
C ILE A 16 6.91 -9.14 7.24
N GLU A 17 6.14 -10.06 7.82
CA GLU A 17 6.20 -11.49 7.51
C GLU A 17 5.87 -11.75 6.03
N CYS A 18 4.84 -11.09 5.50
CA CYS A 18 4.53 -11.13 4.07
C CYS A 18 5.71 -10.63 3.22
N GLY A 19 6.32 -9.53 3.64
CA GLY A 19 7.48 -8.93 2.99
C GLY A 19 8.73 -9.82 2.99
N ILE A 20 9.07 -10.42 4.13
CA ILE A 20 10.23 -11.33 4.25
C ILE A 20 10.05 -12.52 3.31
N ASN A 21 8.85 -13.10 3.26
CA ASN A 21 8.56 -14.23 2.37
C ASN A 21 8.67 -13.86 0.88
N MET A 22 8.60 -12.57 0.52
CA MET A 22 8.79 -12.10 -0.86
C MET A 22 10.27 -12.20 -1.32
N PHE A 23 11.22 -12.07 -0.39
CA PHE A 23 12.66 -12.13 -0.68
C PHE A 23 13.24 -13.56 -0.60
N GLY A 24 12.39 -14.57 -0.44
CA GLY A 24 12.78 -15.98 -0.33
C GLY A 24 13.34 -16.37 1.04
N ASP A 25 13.83 -17.61 1.14
CA ASP A 25 14.47 -18.15 2.36
C ASP A 25 15.93 -17.67 2.51
N ASP A 26 16.12 -16.36 2.42
CA ASP A 26 17.40 -15.77 2.79
C ASP A 26 17.53 -15.79 4.32
N PHE A 27 18.27 -16.79 4.81
CA PHE A 27 18.56 -16.97 6.22
C PHE A 27 19.22 -15.72 6.84
N ALA A 28 20.05 -15.01 6.08
CA ALA A 28 20.72 -13.80 6.56
C ALA A 28 19.73 -12.64 6.72
N LEU A 29 18.75 -12.50 5.81
CA LEU A 29 17.69 -11.50 5.94
C LEU A 29 16.78 -11.77 7.16
N ARG A 30 16.40 -13.04 7.37
CA ARG A 30 15.61 -13.45 8.55
C ARG A 30 16.37 -13.22 9.84
N ALA A 31 17.66 -13.60 9.89
CA ALA A 31 18.52 -13.39 11.04
C ALA A 31 18.73 -11.88 11.30
N ALA A 32 18.96 -11.08 10.26
CA ALA A 32 19.10 -9.63 10.38
C ALA A 32 17.81 -8.96 10.90
N ALA A 33 16.63 -9.40 10.44
CA ALA A 33 15.34 -8.91 10.91
C ALA A 33 15.12 -9.24 12.40
N GLN A 34 15.48 -10.45 12.83
CA GLN A 34 15.41 -10.83 14.26
C GLN A 34 16.40 -10.02 15.12
N MET A 35 17.62 -9.81 14.63
CA MET A 35 18.64 -9.03 15.36
C MET A 35 18.30 -7.53 15.44
N THR A 36 17.61 -6.97 14.45
CA THR A 36 17.21 -5.54 14.44
C THR A 36 15.99 -5.26 15.31
N GLN A 37 15.09 -6.24 15.54
CA GLN A 37 13.97 -6.12 16.49
C GLN A 37 14.43 -5.85 17.94
N LEU A 38 15.69 -6.15 18.27
CA LEU A 38 16.29 -5.91 19.59
C LEU A 38 16.77 -4.46 19.79
N ARG A 39 16.79 -3.64 18.73
CA ARG A 39 17.24 -2.25 18.81
C ARG A 39 16.05 -1.31 18.71
N PRO A 40 15.93 -0.33 19.62
CA PRO A 40 14.90 0.69 19.49
C PRO A 40 15.11 1.47 18.19
N SER A 41 14.05 1.62 17.42
CA SER A 41 14.04 2.48 16.23
C SER A 41 14.12 3.95 16.64
N ASN A 42 14.72 4.79 15.79
CA ASN A 42 14.71 6.23 16.01
C ASN A 42 13.35 6.86 15.65
N ASP A 43 13.13 8.09 16.10
CA ASP A 43 11.89 8.84 15.87
C ASP A 43 11.59 9.07 14.39
N HIS A 44 12.63 9.20 13.56
CA HIS A 44 12.49 9.38 12.12
C HIS A 44 11.74 8.19 11.49
N TYR A 45 12.17 6.96 11.74
CA TYR A 45 11.49 5.77 11.20
C TYR A 45 10.11 5.55 11.85
N MET A 46 9.96 5.83 13.15
CA MET A 46 8.66 5.74 13.81
C MET A 46 7.64 6.72 13.22
N SER A 47 8.08 7.91 12.79
CA SER A 47 7.22 8.85 12.07
C SER A 47 6.75 8.28 10.73
N LYS A 48 7.62 7.57 10.01
CA LYS A 48 7.28 6.92 8.73
C LYS A 48 6.29 5.78 8.92
N VAL A 49 6.45 4.96 9.96
CA VAL A 49 5.47 3.90 10.31
C VAL A 49 4.09 4.51 10.58
N LYS A 50 4.03 5.59 11.37
CA LYS A 50 2.77 6.32 11.61
C LYS A 50 2.16 6.86 10.31
N SER A 51 2.98 7.42 9.42
CA SER A 51 2.53 7.88 8.10
C SER A 51 1.99 6.72 7.24
N THR A 52 2.63 5.56 7.25
CA THR A 52 2.15 4.37 6.53
C THR A 52 0.80 3.90 7.04
N LEU A 53 0.59 3.86 8.37
CA LEU A 53 -0.72 3.53 8.95
C LEU A 53 -1.83 4.49 8.48
N LYS A 54 -1.53 5.79 8.42
CA LYS A 54 -2.47 6.79 7.87
C LYS A 54 -2.72 6.58 6.37
N GLN A 55 -1.68 6.22 5.62
CA GLN A 55 -1.79 5.95 4.19
C GLN A 55 -2.71 4.73 3.93
N ILE A 56 -2.69 3.72 4.80
CA ILE A 56 -3.63 2.58 4.71
C ILE A 56 -5.08 3.05 4.80
N VAL A 57 -5.39 3.94 5.76
CA VAL A 57 -6.75 4.52 5.89
C VAL A 57 -7.13 5.26 4.61
N ARG A 58 -6.28 6.17 4.14
CA ARG A 58 -6.53 6.94 2.91
C ARG A 58 -6.81 6.02 1.71
N ASP A 59 -5.95 5.05 1.45
CA ASP A 59 -5.97 4.29 0.20
C ASP A 59 -6.91 3.06 0.25
N TRP A 60 -7.12 2.46 1.42
CA TRP A 60 -7.74 1.12 1.52
C TRP A 60 -8.85 0.99 2.57
N SER A 61 -9.30 2.09 3.20
CA SER A 61 -10.47 2.07 4.07
C SER A 61 -11.66 2.84 3.47
N SER A 62 -12.85 2.63 4.03
CA SER A 62 -14.04 3.41 3.68
C SER A 62 -13.92 4.87 4.09
N GLU A 63 -13.32 5.15 5.24
CA GLU A 63 -13.11 6.50 5.77
C GLU A 63 -12.24 7.36 4.83
N GLY A 64 -11.31 6.74 4.09
CA GLY A 64 -10.49 7.43 3.10
C GLY A 64 -11.20 7.80 1.79
N GLU A 65 -12.46 7.39 1.58
CA GLU A 65 -13.16 7.57 0.30
C GLU A 65 -13.26 9.03 -0.14
N ALA A 66 -13.69 9.93 0.73
CA ALA A 66 -13.81 11.35 0.40
C ALA A 66 -12.46 11.96 -0.01
N GLU A 67 -11.38 11.56 0.65
CA GLU A 67 -10.03 12.03 0.32
C GLU A 67 -9.57 11.48 -1.05
N ARG A 68 -9.83 10.20 -1.33
CA ARG A 68 -9.53 9.60 -2.64
C ARG A 68 -10.32 10.26 -3.75
N GLU A 69 -11.61 10.51 -3.55
CA GLU A 69 -12.46 11.15 -4.56
C GLU A 69 -11.91 12.54 -4.88
N SER A 70 -11.58 13.35 -3.87
CA SER A 70 -11.00 14.68 -4.10
C SER A 70 -9.65 14.67 -4.83
N CYS A 71 -8.88 13.58 -4.73
CA CYS A 71 -7.53 13.48 -5.30
C CYS A 71 -7.49 12.78 -6.66
N TYR A 72 -8.29 11.74 -6.86
CA TYR A 72 -8.19 10.84 -8.02
C TYR A 72 -9.24 11.16 -9.09
N SER A 73 -10.40 11.71 -8.72
CA SER A 73 -11.53 11.93 -9.62
C SER A 73 -11.15 12.69 -10.89
N GLU A 74 -10.40 13.77 -10.77
CA GLU A 74 -10.02 14.61 -11.90
C GLU A 74 -9.08 13.87 -12.87
N THR A 75 -8.09 13.14 -12.33
CA THR A 75 -7.18 12.32 -13.15
C THR A 75 -7.97 11.24 -13.90
N MET A 76 -8.88 10.57 -13.20
CA MET A 76 -9.73 9.54 -13.78
C MET A 76 -10.67 10.11 -14.85
N ARG A 77 -11.25 11.29 -14.62
CA ARG A 77 -12.11 11.99 -15.58
C ARG A 77 -11.36 12.31 -16.87
N ILE A 78 -10.18 12.93 -16.76
CA ILE A 78 -9.35 13.29 -17.92
C ILE A 78 -9.00 12.05 -18.74
N LEU A 79 -8.61 10.94 -18.09
CA LEU A 79 -8.26 9.71 -18.80
C LEU A 79 -9.47 9.06 -19.48
N ARG A 80 -10.65 9.07 -18.84
CA ARG A 80 -11.89 8.56 -19.45
C ARG A 80 -12.31 9.38 -20.67
N GLU A 81 -12.18 10.70 -20.61
CA GLU A 81 -12.47 11.60 -21.73
C GLU A 81 -11.46 11.43 -22.86
N ARG A 82 -10.18 11.25 -22.53
CA ARG A 82 -9.11 11.08 -23.52
C ARG A 82 -9.16 9.73 -24.22
N PHE A 83 -9.53 8.67 -23.48
CA PHE A 83 -9.60 7.30 -23.95
C PHE A 83 -11.02 6.73 -23.67
N PRO A 84 -12.03 7.14 -24.45
CA PRO A 84 -13.43 6.79 -24.17
C PRO A 84 -13.74 5.32 -24.45
N ASP A 85 -13.06 4.72 -25.43
CA ASP A 85 -13.23 3.31 -25.75
C ASP A 85 -12.46 2.42 -24.76
N LYS A 86 -13.18 1.66 -23.95
CA LYS A 86 -12.59 0.75 -22.95
C LYS A 86 -11.82 -0.41 -23.57
N GLN A 87 -12.18 -0.84 -24.79
CA GLN A 87 -11.55 -2.01 -25.42
C GLN A 87 -10.10 -1.75 -25.84
N THR A 88 -9.75 -0.48 -26.05
CA THR A 88 -8.41 -0.06 -26.50
C THR A 88 -7.53 0.48 -25.36
N ARG A 89 -8.06 0.59 -24.14
CA ARG A 89 -7.30 1.13 -22.99
C ARG A 89 -6.12 0.25 -22.59
N SER A 90 -6.16 -1.05 -22.87
CA SER A 90 -5.04 -1.96 -22.56
C SER A 90 -3.77 -1.60 -23.33
N ASP A 91 -3.91 -0.93 -24.49
CA ASP A 91 -2.79 -0.49 -25.32
C ASP A 91 -2.16 0.82 -24.81
N ILE A 92 -2.78 1.45 -23.79
CA ILE A 92 -2.33 2.71 -23.21
C ILE A 92 -1.54 2.41 -21.94
N GLU A 93 -0.24 2.67 -21.99
CA GLU A 93 0.67 2.50 -20.87
C GLU A 93 0.71 3.74 -19.97
N VAL A 94 0.41 3.56 -18.68
CA VAL A 94 0.37 4.62 -17.68
C VAL A 94 1.37 4.32 -16.57
N LEU A 95 2.26 5.27 -16.28
CA LEU A 95 3.19 5.21 -15.15
C LEU A 95 2.68 6.09 -14.01
N VAL A 96 2.59 5.52 -12.80
CA VAL A 96 2.26 6.24 -11.56
C VAL A 96 3.52 6.31 -10.67
N PRO A 97 4.30 7.40 -10.73
CA PRO A 97 5.44 7.60 -9.83
C PRO A 97 4.96 7.95 -8.42
N GLY A 98 5.64 7.44 -7.40
CA GLY A 98 5.23 7.62 -6.00
C GLY A 98 3.86 7.00 -5.72
N ALA A 99 3.65 5.78 -6.19
CA ALA A 99 2.36 5.09 -6.14
C ALA A 99 1.86 4.81 -4.70
N GLY A 100 2.71 4.97 -3.68
CA GLY A 100 2.34 4.74 -2.28
C GLY A 100 1.85 3.31 -2.08
N LEU A 101 0.60 3.15 -1.64
CA LEU A 101 -0.01 1.84 -1.45
C LEU A 101 -0.73 1.29 -2.68
N GLY A 102 -0.61 1.96 -3.83
CA GLY A 102 -1.06 1.46 -5.12
C GLY A 102 -2.56 1.59 -5.39
N ARG A 103 -3.31 2.37 -4.60
CA ARG A 103 -4.76 2.50 -4.83
C ARG A 103 -5.09 3.14 -6.17
N LEU A 104 -4.44 4.24 -6.55
CA LEU A 104 -4.64 4.85 -7.87
C LEU A 104 -4.23 3.90 -9.00
N VAL A 105 -3.15 3.13 -8.81
CA VAL A 105 -2.72 2.11 -9.77
C VAL A 105 -3.82 1.07 -9.96
N TRP A 106 -4.41 0.58 -8.86
CA TRP A 106 -5.59 -0.29 -8.91
C TRP A 106 -6.66 0.42 -9.75
N GLU A 107 -7.16 1.57 -9.33
CA GLU A 107 -8.28 2.28 -9.99
C GLU A 107 -8.10 2.41 -11.52
N LEU A 108 -6.88 2.71 -11.98
CA LEU A 108 -6.55 2.80 -13.40
C LEU A 108 -6.57 1.43 -14.11
N VAL A 109 -6.08 0.37 -13.47
CA VAL A 109 -6.21 -1.00 -13.99
C VAL A 109 -7.68 -1.43 -14.08
N THR A 110 -8.55 -1.07 -13.13
CA THR A 110 -10.03 -1.31 -13.25
C THR A 110 -10.63 -0.67 -14.47
N GLU A 111 -10.13 0.50 -14.84
CA GLU A 111 -10.62 1.23 -16.01
C GLU A 111 -10.14 0.62 -17.33
N GLY A 112 -9.25 -0.38 -17.28
CA GLY A 112 -8.74 -1.12 -18.43
C GLY A 112 -7.37 -0.68 -18.93
N PHE A 113 -6.68 0.23 -18.23
CA PHE A 113 -5.35 0.71 -18.63
C PHE A 113 -4.25 -0.32 -18.29
N SER A 114 -3.16 -0.31 -19.07
CA SER A 114 -1.91 -0.96 -18.68
C SER A 114 -1.14 -0.02 -17.76
N VAL A 115 -0.95 -0.38 -16.49
CA VAL A 115 -0.46 0.56 -15.47
C VAL A 115 0.75 0.00 -14.73
N GLN A 116 1.78 0.82 -14.58
CA GLN A 116 2.93 0.54 -13.73
C GLN A 116 2.96 1.52 -12.55
N GLY A 117 2.95 0.99 -11.33
CA GLY A 117 3.25 1.76 -10.12
C GLY A 117 4.74 1.77 -9.82
N ASN A 118 5.30 2.93 -9.47
CA ASN A 118 6.67 3.04 -8.98
C ASN A 118 6.69 3.64 -7.57
N GLU A 119 7.44 3.03 -6.66
CA GLU A 119 7.61 3.49 -5.29
C GLU A 119 9.02 3.19 -4.79
N PHE A 120 9.56 4.06 -3.95
CA PHE A 120 10.91 3.97 -3.39
C PHE A 120 10.91 3.55 -1.91
N SER A 121 9.88 3.94 -1.15
CA SER A 121 9.78 3.65 0.28
C SER A 121 9.53 2.17 0.53
N ILE A 122 10.47 1.51 1.22
CA ILE A 122 10.33 0.11 1.61
C ILE A 122 9.07 -0.14 2.44
N LEU A 123 8.68 0.80 3.32
CA LEU A 123 7.46 0.65 4.12
C LEU A 123 6.21 0.65 3.23
N MET A 124 6.18 1.48 2.19
CA MET A 124 5.07 1.49 1.23
C MET A 124 5.07 0.22 0.39
N LEU A 125 6.24 -0.23 -0.09
CA LEU A 125 6.37 -1.45 -0.90
C LEU A 125 5.93 -2.72 -0.15
N LEU A 126 6.37 -2.89 1.11
CA LEU A 126 5.97 -4.05 1.92
C LEU A 126 4.47 -4.01 2.22
N THR A 127 3.94 -2.83 2.54
CA THR A 127 2.52 -2.65 2.87
C THR A 127 1.64 -2.82 1.63
N SER A 128 2.03 -2.28 0.48
CA SER A 128 1.29 -2.44 -0.78
C SER A 128 1.28 -3.90 -1.22
N ASN A 129 2.41 -4.60 -1.11
CA ASN A 129 2.48 -6.04 -1.38
C ASN A 129 1.53 -6.84 -0.48
N PHE A 130 1.51 -6.55 0.83
CA PHE A 130 0.58 -7.18 1.77
C PHE A 130 -0.87 -6.95 1.34
N ILE A 131 -1.26 -5.70 1.09
CA ILE A 131 -2.64 -5.35 0.73
C ILE A 131 -3.04 -5.97 -0.61
N LEU A 132 -2.25 -5.76 -1.67
CA LEU A 132 -2.60 -6.17 -3.03
C LEU A 132 -2.55 -7.69 -3.23
N ASN A 133 -1.68 -8.41 -2.51
CA ASN A 133 -1.44 -9.83 -2.76
C ASN A 133 -1.93 -10.78 -1.65
N LYS A 134 -2.22 -10.28 -0.44
CA LYS A 134 -2.69 -11.11 0.69
C LYS A 134 -4.09 -10.77 1.17
N CYS A 135 -4.54 -9.52 1.04
CA CYS A 135 -5.89 -9.15 1.45
C CYS A 135 -6.92 -9.53 0.38
N LYS A 136 -7.45 -10.76 0.47
CA LYS A 136 -8.44 -11.30 -0.47
C LYS A 136 -9.90 -11.06 -0.07
N GLU A 137 -10.13 -10.60 1.15
CA GLU A 137 -11.47 -10.32 1.69
C GLU A 137 -11.61 -8.84 2.05
N VAL A 138 -12.80 -8.30 1.79
CA VAL A 138 -13.12 -6.92 2.18
C VAL A 138 -13.17 -6.85 3.71
N PHE A 139 -12.52 -5.83 4.29
CA PHE A 139 -12.39 -5.64 5.74
C PHE A 139 -11.63 -6.77 6.48
N LEU A 140 -10.69 -7.43 5.80
CA LEU A 140 -9.86 -8.50 6.39
C LEU A 140 -9.13 -8.06 7.67
N PHE A 141 -8.72 -6.79 7.75
CA PHE A 141 -8.11 -6.21 8.94
C PHE A 141 -8.65 -4.82 9.22
N ASN A 142 -8.61 -4.43 10.50
CA ASN A 142 -8.98 -3.10 10.97
C ASN A 142 -7.77 -2.45 11.63
N LEU A 143 -7.57 -1.15 11.41
CA LEU A 143 -6.63 -0.34 12.17
C LEU A 143 -7.40 0.43 13.25
N GLN A 144 -6.84 0.52 14.45
CA GLN A 144 -7.41 1.36 15.51
C GLN A 144 -6.57 2.64 15.61
N THR A 145 -7.13 3.74 15.11
CA THR A 145 -6.56 5.10 15.19
C THR A 145 -7.01 5.84 16.43
#